data_AF-A0A2S1T2B6-F1
#
_entry.id   AF-A0A2S1T2B6-F1
#
_cell.length_a   1.000
_cell.length_b   1.000
_cell.length_c   1.000
_cell.angle_alpha   90.00
_cell.angle_beta   90.00
_cell.angle_gamma   90.00
#
_symmetry.space_group_name_H-M   'P 1'
#
loop_
_entity.id
_entity.type
_entity.pdbx_description
1 polymer ?
#
loop_
_entity_poly.entity_id
_entity_poly.type
_entity_poly.pdbx_seq_one_letter_code
_entity_poly.pdbx_strand_id
1 'polypeptide(L)' 'MRESTAAAVTAEKRVSDLLEESGVRDSLIPTYAKAFTALYAMEFAAQLRAEGFEEAAARLQPDPAVIEAAWGEE' A
#
# COMPACT_ATOMS: atom_id res chain seq x y z
N MET A 1 29.25 15.36 10.84
CA MET A 1 28.37 14.32 11.42
C MET A 1 27.52 13.78 10.30
N ARG A 2 27.56 12.47 10.02
CA ARG A 2 26.65 11.86 9.06
C ARG A 2 25.30 11.72 9.76
N GLU A 3 24.30 12.46 9.30
CA GLU A 3 22.92 12.19 9.69
C GLU A 3 22.61 10.76 9.26
N SER A 4 22.36 9.91 10.25
CA SER A 4 21.81 8.58 10.04
C SER A 4 20.41 8.78 9.51
N THR A 5 20.25 8.76 8.18
CA THR A 5 18.96 8.58 7.54
C THR A 5 18.42 7.23 8.00
N ALA A 6 17.66 7.23 9.09
CA ALA A 6 16.72 6.15 9.35
C ALA A 6 15.95 5.98 8.05
N ALA A 7 16.18 4.86 7.35
CA ALA A 7 15.51 4.60 6.09
C ALA A 7 14.01 4.84 6.32
N ALA A 8 13.43 5.80 5.60
CA ALA A 8 12.04 6.17 5.80
C ALA A 8 11.22 4.89 5.75
N VAL A 9 10.56 4.54 6.86
CA VAL A 9 9.74 3.34 6.94
C VAL A 9 8.65 3.49 5.89
N THR A 10 8.62 2.58 4.92
CA THR A 10 7.63 2.62 3.85
C THR A 10 6.25 2.27 4.42
N ALA A 11 5.18 2.77 3.80
CA ALA A 11 3.82 2.39 4.19
C ALA A 11 3.64 0.86 4.15
N GLU A 12 4.21 0.20 3.14
CA GLU A 12 4.22 -1.27 3.02
C GLU A 12 4.90 -1.93 4.23
N LYS A 13 6.07 -1.46 4.66
CA LYS A 13 6.75 -2.01 5.85
C LYS A 13 5.91 -1.85 7.11
N ARG A 14 5.28 -0.68 7.31
CA ARG A 14 4.43 -0.44 8.47
C ARG A 14 3.20 -1.34 8.47
N VAL A 15 2.61 -1.58 7.31
CA VAL A 15 1.46 -2.49 7.16
C VAL A 15 1.88 -3.93 7.42
N SER A 16 3.03 -4.37 6.90
CA SER A 16 3.56 -5.72 7.19
C SER A 16 3.75 -5.96 8.69
N ASP A 17 4.30 -4.97 9.41
CA ASP A 17 4.52 -5.07 10.86
C ASP A 17 3.19 -5.21 11.62
N LEU A 18 2.16 -4.47 11.20
CA LEU A 18 0.83 -4.57 11.80
C LEU A 18 0.15 -5.92 11.48
N LEU A 19 0.36 -6.47 10.27
CA LEU A 19 -0.17 -7.78 9.91
C LEU A 19 0.49 -8.90 10.72
N GLU A 20 1.81 -8.82 10.92
CA GLU A 20 2.57 -9.72 11.80
C GLU A 20 2.06 -9.66 13.25
N GLU A 21 1.92 -8.46 13.81
CA GLU A 21 1.38 -8.23 15.15
C GLU A 21 -0.06 -8.77 15.32
N SER A 22 -0.85 -8.78 14.24
CA SER A 22 -2.22 -9.29 14.24
C SER A 22 -2.34 -10.82 14.08
N GLY A 23 -1.23 -11.52 13.84
CA GLY A 23 -1.19 -12.98 13.68
C GLY A 23 -1.58 -13.48 12.29
N VAL A 24 -1.46 -12.63 11.25
CA VAL A 24 -1.58 -13.09 9.86
C VAL A 24 -0.45 -14.07 9.56
N ARG A 25 -0.75 -15.13 8.81
CA ARG A 25 0.26 -16.11 8.37
C ARG A 25 1.38 -15.41 7.61
N ASP A 26 2.63 -15.63 8.01
CA ASP A 26 3.83 -14.99 7.42
C ASP A 26 3.87 -15.07 5.88
N SER A 27 3.43 -16.18 5.31
CA SER A 27 3.40 -16.39 3.86
C SER A 27 2.42 -15.45 3.12
N LEU A 28 1.43 -14.89 3.81
CA LEU A 28 0.41 -14.00 3.25
C LEU A 28 0.73 -12.52 3.47
N ILE A 29 1.58 -12.19 4.45
CA ILE A 29 1.90 -10.81 4.82
C ILE A 29 2.39 -9.99 3.61
N PRO A 30 3.34 -10.45 2.76
CA PRO A 30 3.80 -9.67 1.62
C PRO A 30 2.69 -9.34 0.63
N THR A 31 1.79 -10.30 0.40
CA THR A 31 0.66 -10.13 -0.53
C THR A 31 -0.35 -9.15 0.05
N TYR A 32 -0.75 -9.31 1.30
CA TYR A 32 -1.73 -8.43 1.95
C TYR A 32 -1.22 -7.01 2.16
N ALA A 33 0.07 -6.82 2.49
CA ALA A 33 0.64 -5.49 2.64
C ALA A 33 0.64 -4.70 1.32
N LYS A 34 0.98 -5.35 0.20
CA LYS A 34 0.90 -4.74 -1.14
C LYS A 34 -0.53 -4.40 -1.54
N ALA A 35 -1.46 -5.31 -1.25
CA ALA A 35 -2.85 -5.12 -1.62
C ALA A 35 -3.53 -4.01 -0.82
N PHE A 36 -3.27 -3.95 0.49
CA PHE A 36 -3.74 -2.86 1.35
C PHE A 36 -3.21 -1.50 0.91
N THR A 37 -1.91 -1.41 0.61
CA THR A 37 -1.31 -0.15 0.15
C THR A 37 -1.85 0.28 -1.22
N ALA A 38 -2.12 -0.65 -2.12
CA ALA A 38 -2.79 -0.37 -3.40
C ALA A 38 -4.22 0.15 -3.20
N LEU A 39 -5.05 -0.51 -2.38
CA LEU A 39 -6.41 -0.04 -2.09
C LEU A 39 -6.41 1.37 -1.51
N TYR A 40 -5.54 1.65 -0.55
CA TYR A 40 -5.43 2.98 0.04
C TYR A 40 -5.00 4.04 -0.99
N ALA A 41 -4.07 3.71 -1.89
CA ALA A 41 -3.66 4.60 -2.97
C ALA A 41 -4.82 4.91 -3.94
N MET A 42 -5.69 3.94 -4.23
CA MET A 42 -6.90 4.15 -5.02
C MET A 42 -7.90 5.08 -4.35
N GLU A 43 -8.18 4.88 -3.06
CA GLU A 43 -9.07 5.74 -2.28
C GLU A 43 -8.55 7.18 -2.23
N PHE A 44 -7.24 7.33 -1.99
CA PHE A 44 -6.60 8.65 -1.94
C PHE A 44 -6.60 9.33 -3.32
N ALA A 45 -6.36 8.58 -4.40
CA ALA A 45 -6.51 9.10 -5.76
C ALA A 45 -7.94 9.58 -6.03
N ALA A 46 -8.97 8.87 -5.56
CA ALA A 46 -10.37 9.30 -5.71
C ALA A 46 -10.65 10.61 -4.96
N GLN A 47 -10.12 10.76 -3.74
CA GLN A 47 -10.23 12.01 -2.97
C GLN A 47 -9.57 13.19 -3.71
N LEU A 48 -8.36 12.99 -4.24
CA LEU A 48 -7.66 14.01 -5.02
C LEU A 48 -8.46 14.47 -6.25
N ARG A 49 -9.11 13.54 -6.96
CA ARG A 49 -10.01 13.90 -8.09
C ARG A 49 -11.20 14.73 -7.61
N ALA A 50 -11.82 14.37 -6.50
CA ALA A 50 -12.93 15.12 -5.93
C ALA A 50 -12.55 16.57 -5.54
N GLU A 51 -11.28 16.79 -5.19
CA GLU A 51 -10.71 18.11 -4.89
C GLU A 51 -10.15 18.84 -6.12
N GLY A 52 -10.18 18.22 -7.32
CA GLY A 52 -9.71 18.80 -8.58
C GLY A 52 -8.22 18.59 -8.90
N PHE A 53 -7.52 17.74 -8.15
CA PHE A 53 -6.09 17.43 -8.34
C PHE A 53 -5.86 16.21 -9.26
N GLU A 54 -6.31 16.30 -10.51
CA GLU A 54 -6.27 15.18 -11.48
C GLU A 54 -4.86 14.60 -11.74
N GLU A 55 -3.86 15.47 -11.89
CA GLU A 55 -2.49 15.03 -12.16
C GLU A 55 -1.86 14.28 -10.97
N ALA A 56 -2.18 14.70 -9.75
CA ALA A 56 -1.73 14.03 -8.54
C ALA A 56 -2.43 12.67 -8.37
N ALA A 57 -3.73 12.61 -8.65
CA ALA A 57 -4.50 11.36 -8.61
C ALA A 57 -3.99 10.32 -9.62
N ALA A 58 -3.65 10.74 -10.84
CA ALA A 58 -3.14 9.85 -11.89
C ALA A 58 -1.80 9.17 -11.50
N ARG A 59 -0.96 9.86 -10.72
CA ARG A 59 0.33 9.31 -10.24
C ARG A 59 0.17 8.22 -9.18
N LEU A 60 -1.00 8.12 -8.55
CA LEU A 60 -1.26 7.22 -7.43
C LEU A 60 -2.06 5.97 -7.82
N GLN A 61 -2.48 5.85 -9.08
CA GLN A 61 -3.33 4.75 -9.52
C GLN A 61 -2.51 3.45 -9.64
N PRO A 62 -2.69 2.48 -8.73
CA PRO A 62 -1.92 1.24 -8.73
C PRO A 62 -2.43 0.26 -9.80
N ASP A 63 -1.60 -0.72 -10.16
CA ASP A 63 -1.97 -1.80 -11.07
C ASP A 63 -3.08 -2.68 -10.44
N PRO A 64 -4.26 -2.81 -11.08
CA PRO A 64 -5.35 -3.66 -10.59
C PRO A 64 -4.94 -5.12 -10.32
N ALA A 65 -3.95 -5.65 -11.05
CA ALA A 65 -3.47 -7.02 -10.86
C ALA A 65 -2.86 -7.26 -9.47
N VAL A 66 -2.32 -6.22 -8.81
CA VAL A 66 -1.76 -6.32 -7.45
C VAL A 66 -2.87 -6.57 -6.42
N ILE A 67 -4.04 -5.97 -6.63
CA ILE A 67 -5.21 -6.17 -5.78
C ILE A 67 -5.78 -7.57 -6.06
N GLU A 68 -5.99 -7.91 -7.33
CA GLU A 68 -6.53 -9.23 -7.70
C GLU A 68 -5.67 -10.39 -7.18
N ALA A 69 -4.34 -10.29 -7.22
CA ALA A 69 -3.46 -11.34 -6.71
C ALA A 69 -3.59 -11.62 -5.19
N ALA A 70 -4.18 -10.70 -4.43
CA ALA A 70 -4.39 -10.88 -2.99
C ALA A 70 -5.75 -11.49 -2.61
N TRP A 71 -6.73 -11.42 -3.51
CA TRP A 71 -8.09 -11.92 -3.30
C TRP A 71 -8.58 -12.89 -4.38
N GLY A 72 -7.75 -13.19 -5.39
CA GLY A 72 -8.01 -14.09 -6.51
C GLY A 72 -7.85 -15.57 -6.16
N GLU A 73 -8.59 -16.40 -6.90
CA GLU A 73 -9.13 -17.72 -6.51
C GLU A 73 -8.16 -18.73 -5.86
N GLU A 74 -8.71 -19.46 -4.88
CA GLU A 74 -8.10 -20.57 -4.10
C GLU A 74 -7.49 -21.69 -4.94
#